data_AF-O45971-F1
#
_entry.id   AF-O45971-F1
#
_cell.length_a   1.000
_cell.length_b   1.000
_cell.length_c   1.000
_cell.angle_alpha   90.00
_cell.angle_beta   90.00
_cell.angle_gamma   90.00
#
_symmetry.space_group_name_H-M   'P 1'
#
loop_
_entity.id
_entity.type
_entity.pdbx_description
1 polymer ?
#
loop_
_entity_poly.entity_id
_entity_poly.type
_entity_poly.pdbx_seq_one_letter_code
_entity_poly.pdbx_strand_id
1 'polypeptide(L)'
;MKLPKIYGLIRIEKFSQKVKLEVFQKKHKKLGNSIFSGIFKNKQAMIYVLGMYCSCYGMMLSLLTINFYYRYLSVTCPSKLSRFSLKFVPIWTFIVLINSFAWFSICYFVNGPSKMKDLHVYPEFLKSYCMKPDEFAYASAQYFYEDPVTGELTIHFRSLLATGAMAMIMTFTLSAILYFGMQTYKHLYRLSSIAGLDNREIQNQLFRTLVVQTAIPFIFMYFPVSVMFLLPLFGIKVEELGNIVPISVAIYPCFEPLVAMFFIKNFRYRIIGEKLNENLAKIKQFCRCDHLQQSEENDSSISATNG
;
A
#
# COMPACT_ATOMS: atom_id res chain seq x y z
N MET A 1 32.04 -5.17 46.88
CA MET A 1 32.91 -5.31 45.68
C MET A 1 32.36 -6.21 44.54
N LYS A 2 31.06 -6.57 44.47
CA LYS A 2 30.51 -7.48 43.43
C LYS A 2 29.89 -6.79 42.19
N LEU A 3 29.73 -5.46 42.19
CA LEU A 3 29.12 -4.72 41.08
C LEU A 3 29.88 -4.79 39.74
N PRO A 4 31.23 -4.69 39.66
CA PRO A 4 31.91 -4.60 38.36
C PRO A 4 31.73 -5.84 37.47
N LYS A 5 31.65 -7.05 38.09
CA LYS A 5 31.48 -8.31 37.36
C LYS A 5 30.09 -8.43 36.72
N ILE A 6 29.03 -7.98 37.40
CA ILE A 6 27.65 -8.01 36.87
C ILE A 6 27.50 -7.04 35.69
N TYR A 7 28.04 -5.83 35.82
CA TYR A 7 28.03 -4.85 34.72
C TYR A 7 28.80 -5.34 33.49
N GLY A 8 29.93 -6.03 33.68
CA GLY A 8 30.67 -6.68 32.61
C GLY A 8 29.86 -7.74 31.87
N LEU A 9 29.17 -8.63 32.61
CA LEU A 9 28.33 -9.67 32.02
C LEU A 9 27.14 -9.10 31.23
N ILE A 10 26.41 -8.12 31.78
CA ILE A 10 25.29 -7.47 31.07
C ILE A 10 25.78 -6.76 29.80
N ARG A 11 26.96 -6.13 29.83
CA ARG A 11 27.55 -5.48 28.65
C ARG A 11 27.91 -6.52 27.57
N ILE A 12 28.46 -7.67 27.96
CA ILE A 12 28.80 -8.76 27.04
C ILE A 12 27.52 -9.35 26.41
N GLU A 13 26.46 -9.58 27.18
CA GLU A 13 25.19 -10.08 26.64
C GLU A 13 24.52 -9.11 25.67
N LYS A 14 24.45 -7.81 26.02
CA LYS A 14 23.92 -6.78 25.11
C LYS A 14 24.74 -6.69 23.82
N PHE A 15 26.07 -6.78 23.92
CA PHE A 15 26.94 -6.81 22.75
C PHE A 15 26.72 -8.06 21.91
N SER A 16 26.61 -9.24 22.53
CA SER A 16 26.29 -10.51 21.84
C SER A 16 24.93 -10.43 21.12
N GLN A 17 23.91 -9.86 21.76
CA GLN A 17 22.60 -9.65 21.14
C GLN A 17 22.67 -8.68 19.95
N LYS A 18 23.41 -7.58 20.08
CA LYS A 18 23.61 -6.62 18.97
C LYS A 18 24.32 -7.27 17.78
N VAL A 19 25.39 -8.03 18.02
CA VAL A 19 26.11 -8.75 16.97
C VAL A 19 25.22 -9.81 16.31
N LYS A 20 24.43 -10.57 17.08
CA LYS A 20 23.45 -11.53 16.53
C LYS A 20 22.42 -10.84 15.64
N LEU A 21 21.91 -9.68 16.07
CA LEU A 21 20.96 -8.89 15.29
C LEU A 21 21.59 -8.36 13.99
N GLU A 22 22.81 -7.84 14.03
CA GLU A 22 23.54 -7.34 12.85
C GLU A 22 23.87 -8.46 11.86
N VAL A 23 24.34 -9.62 12.34
CA VAL A 23 24.59 -10.80 11.51
C VAL A 23 23.30 -11.29 10.87
N PHE A 24 22.19 -11.31 11.62
CA PHE A 24 20.87 -11.67 11.12
C PHE A 24 20.40 -10.70 10.02
N GLN A 25 20.47 -9.38 10.26
CA GLN A 25 20.13 -8.35 9.28
C GLN A 25 21.00 -8.46 8.01
N LYS A 26 22.31 -8.67 8.16
CA LYS A 26 23.24 -8.83 7.02
C LYS A 26 22.95 -10.10 6.22
N LYS A 27 22.58 -11.21 6.88
CA LYS A 27 22.18 -12.46 6.23
C LYS A 27 20.86 -12.29 5.48
N HIS A 28 19.85 -11.67 6.09
CA HIS A 28 18.58 -11.37 5.43
C HIS A 28 18.73 -10.40 4.26
N LYS A 29 19.56 -9.36 4.40
CA LYS A 29 19.87 -8.43 3.31
C LYS A 29 20.57 -9.13 2.13
N LYS A 30 21.57 -9.99 2.40
CA LYS A 30 22.22 -10.79 1.36
C LYS A 30 21.26 -11.76 0.68
N LEU A 31 20.42 -12.45 1.46
CA LEU A 31 19.42 -13.37 0.93
C LEU A 31 18.38 -12.64 0.09
N GLY A 32 17.87 -11.50 0.56
CA GLY A 32 16.96 -10.63 -0.19
C GLY A 32 17.58 -10.17 -1.50
N ASN A 33 18.82 -9.68 -1.48
CA ASN A 33 19.55 -9.27 -2.69
C ASN A 33 19.78 -10.45 -3.66
N SER A 34 20.05 -11.66 -3.14
CA SER A 34 20.23 -12.85 -3.96
C SER A 34 18.92 -13.33 -4.60
N ILE A 35 17.82 -13.33 -3.84
CA ILE A 35 16.47 -13.68 -4.34
C ILE A 35 16.05 -12.64 -5.38
N PHE A 36 16.20 -11.37 -5.08
CA PHE A 36 15.91 -10.28 -6.00
C PHE A 36 16.75 -10.41 -7.27
N SER A 37 18.07 -10.60 -7.16
CA SER A 37 18.93 -10.83 -8.33
C SER A 37 18.50 -12.07 -9.13
N GLY A 38 18.11 -13.17 -8.47
CA GLY A 38 17.63 -14.38 -9.12
C GLY A 38 16.32 -14.18 -9.90
N ILE A 39 15.37 -13.46 -9.31
CA ILE A 39 14.10 -13.11 -9.96
C ILE A 39 14.37 -12.24 -11.19
N PHE A 40 15.20 -11.20 -11.05
CA PHE A 40 15.49 -10.26 -12.14
C PHE A 40 16.38 -10.86 -13.24
N LYS A 41 17.10 -11.95 -12.97
CA LYS A 41 17.85 -12.69 -13.99
C LYS A 41 16.97 -13.56 -14.89
N ASN A 42 15.74 -13.87 -14.47
CA ASN A 42 14.87 -14.78 -15.21
C ASN A 42 13.63 -14.03 -15.72
N LYS A 43 13.55 -13.82 -17.05
CA LYS A 43 12.40 -13.17 -17.71
C LYS A 43 11.06 -13.78 -17.28
N GLN A 44 10.98 -15.09 -17.20
CA GLN A 44 9.76 -15.78 -16.79
C GLN A 44 9.38 -15.47 -15.33
N ALA A 45 10.36 -15.42 -14.41
CA ALA A 45 10.12 -15.03 -13.03
C ALA A 45 9.63 -13.57 -12.94
N MET A 46 10.20 -12.66 -13.73
CA MET A 46 9.74 -11.27 -13.79
C MET A 46 8.30 -11.15 -14.31
N ILE A 47 7.93 -11.91 -15.34
CA ILE A 47 6.55 -11.96 -15.86
C ILE A 47 5.58 -12.47 -14.78
N TYR A 48 5.96 -13.50 -14.02
CA TYR A 48 5.14 -13.99 -12.90
C TYR A 48 4.96 -12.93 -11.82
N VAL A 49 6.04 -12.24 -11.41
CA VAL A 49 5.96 -11.16 -10.42
C VAL A 49 5.07 -10.02 -10.90
N LEU A 50 5.14 -9.67 -12.19
CA LEU A 50 4.28 -8.65 -12.77
C LEU A 50 2.80 -9.09 -12.83
N GLY A 51 2.54 -10.35 -13.19
CA GLY A 51 1.21 -10.93 -13.11
C GLY A 51 0.64 -10.90 -11.70
N MET A 52 1.46 -11.26 -10.69
CA MET A 52 1.09 -11.18 -9.28
C MET A 52 0.81 -9.76 -8.81
N TYR A 53 1.57 -8.77 -9.30
CA TYR A 53 1.29 -7.36 -9.03
C TYR A 53 -0.10 -6.95 -9.56
N CYS A 54 -0.44 -7.31 -10.80
CA CYS A 54 -1.78 -7.06 -11.36
C CYS A 54 -2.88 -7.81 -10.59
N SER A 55 -2.58 -9.03 -10.14
CA SER A 55 -3.48 -9.84 -9.29
C SER A 55 -3.79 -9.13 -7.97
N CYS A 56 -2.75 -8.62 -7.28
CA CYS A 56 -2.89 -7.83 -6.06
C CYS A 56 -3.70 -6.55 -6.28
N TYR A 57 -3.55 -5.90 -7.44
CA TYR A 57 -4.38 -4.75 -7.80
C TYR A 57 -5.86 -5.14 -7.92
N GLY A 58 -6.18 -6.21 -8.62
CA GLY A 58 -7.55 -6.75 -8.71
C GLY A 58 -8.12 -7.09 -7.33
N MET A 59 -7.34 -7.77 -6.50
CA MET A 59 -7.70 -8.05 -5.10
C MET A 59 -8.02 -6.77 -4.33
N MET A 60 -7.19 -5.73 -4.47
CA MET A 60 -7.37 -4.44 -3.80
C MET A 60 -8.66 -3.74 -4.21
N LEU A 61 -9.03 -3.78 -5.50
CA LEU A 61 -10.31 -3.24 -5.98
C LEU A 61 -11.50 -3.92 -5.28
N SER A 62 -11.51 -5.24 -5.24
CA SER A 62 -12.58 -6.02 -4.61
C SER A 62 -12.67 -5.75 -3.11
N LEU A 63 -11.53 -5.78 -2.41
CA LEU A 63 -11.49 -5.52 -0.97
C LEU A 63 -11.97 -4.11 -0.63
N LEU A 64 -11.61 -3.11 -1.44
CA LEU A 64 -12.05 -1.74 -1.26
C LEU A 64 -13.58 -1.63 -1.43
N THR A 65 -14.15 -2.19 -2.50
CA THR A 65 -15.60 -2.21 -2.70
C THR A 65 -16.32 -2.92 -1.55
N ILE A 66 -15.81 -4.07 -1.09
CA ILE A 66 -16.36 -4.80 0.06
C ILE A 66 -16.27 -3.96 1.34
N ASN A 67 -15.19 -3.22 1.55
CA ASN A 67 -15.03 -2.35 2.71
C ASN A 67 -16.07 -1.22 2.72
N PHE A 68 -16.29 -0.56 1.58
CA PHE A 68 -17.34 0.46 1.44
C PHE A 68 -18.75 -0.13 1.63
N TYR A 69 -18.98 -1.34 1.12
CA TYR A 69 -20.23 -2.04 1.35
C TYR A 69 -20.47 -2.40 2.82
N TYR A 70 -19.43 -2.88 3.51
CA TYR A 70 -19.47 -3.15 4.95
C TYR A 70 -19.80 -1.86 5.74
N ARG A 71 -19.12 -0.75 5.43
CA ARG A 71 -19.39 0.55 6.07
C ARG A 71 -20.83 0.98 5.86
N TYR A 72 -21.33 0.88 4.63
CA TYR A 72 -22.73 1.15 4.31
C TYR A 72 -23.70 0.33 5.16
N LEU A 73 -23.52 -0.99 5.24
CA LEU A 73 -24.39 -1.85 6.06
C LEU A 73 -24.28 -1.54 7.56
N SER A 74 -23.07 -1.27 8.06
CA SER A 74 -22.83 -0.98 9.47
C SER A 74 -23.59 0.27 9.95
N VAL A 75 -23.75 1.25 9.07
CA VAL A 75 -24.43 2.52 9.38
C VAL A 75 -25.94 2.41 9.12
N THR A 76 -26.34 1.82 7.99
CA THR A 76 -27.75 1.87 7.56
C THR A 76 -28.60 0.70 8.06
N CYS A 77 -28.02 -0.50 8.18
CA CYS A 77 -28.74 -1.73 8.47
C CYS A 77 -27.86 -2.70 9.29
N PRO A 78 -27.60 -2.43 10.58
CA PRO A 78 -26.78 -3.31 11.42
C PRO A 78 -27.28 -4.77 11.45
N SER A 79 -28.58 -5.01 11.30
CA SER A 79 -29.16 -6.37 11.21
C SER A 79 -28.68 -7.18 9.99
N LYS A 80 -28.37 -6.50 8.88
CA LYS A 80 -27.82 -7.12 7.66
C LYS A 80 -26.32 -7.38 7.74
N LEU A 81 -25.65 -6.92 8.81
CA LEU A 81 -24.22 -7.17 9.04
C LEU A 81 -23.91 -8.66 9.27
N SER A 82 -24.94 -9.47 9.55
CA SER A 82 -24.85 -10.94 9.58
C SER A 82 -24.27 -11.55 8.29
N ARG A 83 -24.33 -10.85 7.15
CA ARG A 83 -23.66 -11.19 5.87
C ARG A 83 -22.13 -11.19 5.95
N PHE A 84 -21.57 -10.55 6.97
CA PHE A 84 -20.14 -10.53 7.29
C PHE A 84 -19.80 -11.43 8.48
N SER A 85 -20.73 -12.27 8.93
CA SER A 85 -20.43 -13.30 9.92
C SER A 85 -19.45 -14.33 9.34
N LEU A 86 -18.75 -15.06 10.24
CA LEU A 86 -17.73 -16.04 9.88
C LEU A 86 -18.22 -17.09 8.86
N LYS A 87 -19.52 -17.40 8.87
CA LYS A 87 -20.17 -18.34 7.94
C LYS A 87 -20.08 -17.91 6.47
N PHE A 88 -20.02 -16.61 6.19
CA PHE A 88 -19.98 -16.06 4.82
C PHE A 88 -18.57 -15.67 4.35
N VAL A 89 -17.56 -15.74 5.22
CA VAL A 89 -16.17 -15.40 4.86
C VAL A 89 -15.68 -16.18 3.61
N PRO A 90 -15.92 -17.50 3.47
CA PRO A 90 -15.49 -18.22 2.27
C PRO A 90 -16.06 -17.67 0.95
N ILE A 91 -17.30 -17.17 0.97
CA ILE A 91 -17.95 -16.58 -0.21
C ILE A 91 -17.24 -15.28 -0.61
N TRP A 92 -16.94 -14.42 0.37
CA TRP A 92 -16.20 -13.18 0.12
C TRP A 92 -14.78 -13.46 -0.38
N THR A 93 -14.08 -14.39 0.26
CA THR A 93 -12.74 -14.83 -0.18
C THR A 93 -12.79 -15.34 -1.62
N PHE A 94 -13.79 -16.14 -1.98
CA PHE A 94 -13.94 -16.66 -3.34
C PHE A 94 -14.16 -15.55 -4.38
N ILE A 95 -15.01 -14.56 -4.09
CA ILE A 95 -15.23 -13.40 -4.97
C ILE A 95 -13.92 -12.62 -5.20
N VAL A 96 -13.17 -12.36 -4.13
CA VAL A 96 -11.89 -11.65 -4.20
C VAL A 96 -10.87 -12.45 -5.00
N LEU A 97 -10.78 -13.76 -4.78
CA LEU A 97 -9.85 -14.64 -5.49
C LEU A 97 -10.19 -14.78 -6.98
N ILE A 98 -11.46 -14.88 -7.36
CA ILE A 98 -11.87 -14.89 -8.78
C ILE A 98 -11.42 -13.62 -9.47
N ASN A 99 -11.70 -12.45 -8.88
CA ASN A 99 -11.30 -11.19 -9.48
C ASN A 99 -9.76 -11.12 -9.58
N SER A 100 -9.07 -11.43 -8.50
CA SER A 100 -7.60 -11.49 -8.45
C SER A 100 -7.00 -12.40 -9.54
N PHE A 101 -7.62 -13.57 -9.76
CA PHE A 101 -7.21 -14.53 -10.78
C PHE A 101 -7.52 -14.04 -12.20
N ALA A 102 -8.66 -13.38 -12.42
CA ALA A 102 -8.98 -12.78 -13.71
C ALA A 102 -7.94 -11.73 -14.11
N TRP A 103 -7.54 -10.86 -13.17
CA TRP A 103 -6.48 -9.87 -13.39
C TRP A 103 -5.13 -10.50 -13.68
N PHE A 104 -4.75 -11.54 -12.93
CA PHE A 104 -3.53 -12.30 -13.21
C PHE A 104 -3.56 -12.90 -14.62
N SER A 105 -4.67 -13.57 -14.98
CA SER A 105 -4.81 -14.29 -16.24
C SER A 105 -4.76 -13.35 -17.43
N ILE A 106 -5.48 -12.22 -17.37
CA ILE A 106 -5.46 -11.23 -18.45
C ILE A 106 -4.07 -10.60 -18.58
N CYS A 107 -3.44 -10.26 -17.45
CA CYS A 107 -2.07 -9.74 -17.46
C CYS A 107 -1.10 -10.74 -18.09
N TYR A 108 -1.09 -11.98 -17.62
CA TYR A 108 -0.12 -13.00 -18.03
C TYR A 108 -0.33 -13.46 -19.48
N PHE A 109 -1.56 -13.82 -19.86
CA PHE A 109 -1.82 -14.45 -21.16
C PHE A 109 -2.05 -13.44 -22.30
N VAL A 110 -2.55 -12.24 -22.00
CA VAL A 110 -2.94 -11.27 -23.04
C VAL A 110 -2.05 -10.04 -23.03
N ASN A 111 -1.85 -9.42 -21.87
CA ASN A 111 -1.10 -8.17 -21.76
C ASN A 111 0.41 -8.37 -21.59
N GLY A 112 0.86 -9.58 -21.28
CA GLY A 112 2.25 -9.93 -21.10
C GLY A 112 3.07 -9.89 -22.40
N PRO A 113 4.38 -10.18 -22.29
CA PRO A 113 5.30 -10.13 -23.42
C PRO A 113 4.93 -11.13 -24.52
N SER A 114 5.09 -10.70 -25.77
CA SER A 114 4.97 -11.54 -26.96
C SER A 114 5.96 -11.05 -28.00
N LYS A 115 6.35 -11.89 -28.97
CA LYS A 115 7.32 -11.49 -30.00
C LYS A 115 6.93 -10.20 -30.74
N MET A 116 5.64 -10.01 -31.02
CA MET A 116 5.13 -8.82 -31.70
C MET A 116 5.20 -7.59 -30.78
N LYS A 117 4.85 -7.74 -29.51
CA LYS A 117 4.94 -6.66 -28.53
C LYS A 117 6.38 -6.29 -28.20
N ASP A 118 7.27 -7.28 -28.14
CA ASP A 118 8.69 -7.10 -27.83
C ASP A 118 9.30 -6.15 -28.88
N LEU A 119 9.01 -6.36 -30.17
CA LEU A 119 9.43 -5.47 -31.25
C LEU A 119 8.93 -4.03 -31.09
N HIS A 120 7.72 -3.86 -30.53
CA HIS A 120 7.12 -2.54 -30.33
C HIS A 120 7.69 -1.79 -29.12
N VAL A 121 7.93 -2.48 -28.00
CA VAL A 121 8.43 -1.85 -26.77
C VAL A 121 9.96 -1.78 -26.73
N TYR A 122 10.66 -2.63 -27.48
CA TYR A 122 12.11 -2.71 -27.45
C TYR A 122 12.83 -1.37 -27.69
N PRO A 123 12.45 -0.53 -28.68
CA PRO A 123 13.11 0.75 -28.89
C PRO A 123 13.03 1.67 -27.65
N GLU A 124 11.91 1.64 -26.93
CA GLU A 124 11.69 2.41 -25.70
C GLU A 124 12.57 1.89 -24.56
N PHE A 125 12.58 0.57 -24.33
CA PHE A 125 13.41 -0.04 -23.29
C PHE A 125 14.90 0.11 -23.55
N LEU A 126 15.32 0.04 -24.82
CA LEU A 126 16.70 0.28 -25.21
C LEU A 126 17.11 1.73 -24.93
N LYS A 127 16.24 2.70 -25.24
CA LYS A 127 16.51 4.13 -25.04
C LYS A 127 16.53 4.52 -23.56
N SER A 128 15.56 4.06 -22.77
CA SER A 128 15.38 4.49 -21.38
C SER A 128 16.18 3.67 -20.37
N TYR A 129 16.46 2.39 -20.69
CA TYR A 129 17.07 1.46 -19.75
C TYR A 129 18.25 0.64 -20.31
N CYS A 130 18.60 0.79 -21.59
CA CYS A 130 19.67 0.02 -22.25
C CYS A 130 19.49 -1.52 -22.16
N MET A 131 18.25 -2.01 -22.16
CA MET A 131 17.94 -3.44 -22.00
C MET A 131 17.48 -4.10 -23.29
N LYS A 132 17.86 -5.37 -23.49
CA LYS A 132 17.36 -6.23 -24.58
C LYS A 132 16.04 -6.91 -24.19
N PRO A 133 15.22 -7.36 -25.17
CA PRO A 133 13.92 -7.98 -24.90
C PRO A 133 13.96 -9.16 -23.92
N ASP A 134 15.09 -9.84 -23.83
CA ASP A 134 15.29 -11.02 -22.98
C ASP A 134 15.52 -10.66 -21.50
N GLU A 135 15.82 -9.38 -21.22
CA GLU A 135 16.29 -8.87 -19.93
C GLU A 135 15.21 -8.10 -19.16
N PHE A 136 14.03 -7.90 -19.74
CA PHE A 136 12.94 -7.18 -19.09
C PHE A 136 11.58 -7.89 -19.25
N ALA A 137 10.66 -7.57 -18.33
CA ALA A 137 9.26 -7.96 -18.41
C ALA A 137 8.38 -6.72 -18.33
N TYR A 138 7.25 -6.76 -19.02
CA TYR A 138 6.32 -5.64 -19.12
C TYR A 138 4.90 -6.16 -19.34
N ALA A 139 3.93 -5.31 -19.03
CA ALA A 139 2.53 -5.52 -19.33
C ALA A 139 2.08 -4.34 -20.18
N SER A 140 1.66 -4.62 -21.42
CA SER A 140 1.28 -3.57 -22.36
C SER A 140 -0.10 -3.84 -22.94
N ALA A 141 -0.98 -2.86 -22.74
CA ALA A 141 -2.31 -2.78 -23.35
C ALA A 141 -2.19 -2.22 -24.77
N GLN A 142 -1.52 -2.96 -25.65
CA GLN A 142 -1.42 -2.64 -27.08
C GLN A 142 -2.66 -3.16 -27.81
N TYR A 143 -3.44 -2.23 -28.34
CA TYR A 143 -4.66 -2.49 -29.10
C TYR A 143 -4.46 -2.49 -30.61
N PHE A 144 -3.43 -1.77 -31.07
CA PHE A 144 -3.15 -1.53 -32.48
C PHE A 144 -1.71 -1.92 -32.78
N TYR A 145 -1.50 -2.70 -33.84
CA TYR A 145 -0.18 -3.01 -34.38
C TYR A 145 -0.10 -2.50 -35.81
N GLU A 146 0.95 -1.76 -36.11
CA GLU A 146 1.28 -1.35 -37.46
C GLU A 146 2.05 -2.48 -38.14
N ASP A 147 1.58 -2.93 -39.30
CA ASP A 147 2.31 -3.89 -40.11
C ASP A 147 3.63 -3.24 -40.61
N PRO A 148 4.80 -3.86 -40.38
CA PRO A 148 6.08 -3.26 -40.75
C PRO A 148 6.28 -3.05 -42.25
N VAL A 149 5.53 -3.76 -43.10
CA VAL A 149 5.68 -3.78 -44.57
C VAL A 149 4.60 -2.93 -45.23
N THR A 150 3.34 -3.04 -44.80
CA THR A 150 2.21 -2.32 -45.42
C THR A 150 1.87 -1.00 -44.71
N GLY A 151 2.32 -0.81 -43.47
CA GLY A 151 1.90 0.31 -42.62
C GLY A 151 0.43 0.21 -42.18
N GLU A 152 -0.25 -0.91 -42.44
CA GLU A 152 -1.66 -1.08 -42.11
C GLU A 152 -1.83 -1.32 -40.60
N LEU A 153 -2.78 -0.61 -40.01
CA LEU A 153 -3.09 -0.71 -38.59
C LEU A 153 -4.04 -1.89 -38.32
N THR A 154 -3.50 -2.97 -37.80
CA THR A 154 -4.27 -4.16 -37.41
C THR A 154 -4.74 -4.05 -35.95
N ILE A 155 -6.04 -4.26 -35.76
CA ILE A 155 -6.65 -4.26 -34.41
C ILE A 155 -6.42 -5.63 -33.77
N HIS A 156 -5.75 -5.64 -32.61
CA HIS A 156 -5.59 -6.84 -31.83
C HIS A 156 -6.79 -7.05 -30.90
N PHE A 157 -7.87 -7.58 -31.48
CA PHE A 157 -9.14 -7.81 -30.81
C PHE A 157 -9.03 -8.53 -29.46
N ARG A 158 -8.09 -9.48 -29.32
CA ARG A 158 -7.87 -10.19 -28.05
C ARG A 158 -7.40 -9.25 -26.93
N SER A 159 -6.48 -8.33 -27.21
CA SER A 159 -6.04 -7.32 -26.23
C SER A 159 -7.15 -6.34 -25.88
N LEU A 160 -7.89 -5.92 -26.90
CA LEU A 160 -8.99 -4.97 -26.74
C LEU A 160 -10.10 -5.55 -25.86
N LEU A 161 -10.53 -6.79 -26.14
CA LEU A 161 -11.56 -7.47 -25.36
C LEU A 161 -11.11 -7.73 -23.92
N ALA A 162 -9.87 -8.20 -23.73
CA ALA A 162 -9.36 -8.53 -22.39
C ALA A 162 -9.15 -7.27 -21.53
N THR A 163 -8.61 -6.20 -22.11
CA THR A 163 -8.46 -4.93 -21.38
C THR A 163 -9.80 -4.23 -21.19
N GLY A 164 -10.72 -4.36 -22.14
CA GLY A 164 -12.11 -3.94 -21.99
C GLY A 164 -12.80 -4.65 -20.82
N ALA A 165 -12.57 -5.95 -20.64
CA ALA A 165 -13.08 -6.67 -19.47
C ALA A 165 -12.51 -6.13 -18.15
N MET A 166 -11.21 -5.81 -18.09
CA MET A 166 -10.60 -5.16 -16.92
C MET A 166 -11.19 -3.76 -16.67
N ALA A 167 -11.40 -2.96 -17.73
CA ALA A 167 -12.02 -1.65 -17.64
C ALA A 167 -13.48 -1.74 -17.14
N MET A 168 -14.23 -2.76 -17.55
CA MET A 168 -15.58 -3.03 -17.05
C MET A 168 -15.58 -3.38 -15.55
N ILE A 169 -14.65 -4.23 -15.10
CA ILE A 169 -14.49 -4.55 -13.68
C ILE A 169 -14.13 -3.29 -12.88
N MET A 170 -13.21 -2.46 -13.37
CA MET A 170 -12.84 -1.20 -12.72
C MET A 170 -14.05 -0.25 -12.64
N THR A 171 -14.78 -0.08 -13.74
CA THR A 171 -15.96 0.80 -13.79
C THR A 171 -17.06 0.31 -12.84
N PHE A 172 -17.29 -1.01 -12.78
CA PHE A 172 -18.25 -1.62 -11.86
C PHE A 172 -17.84 -1.39 -10.40
N THR A 173 -16.59 -1.69 -10.04
CA THR A 173 -16.09 -1.51 -8.67
C THR A 173 -16.09 -0.05 -8.24
N LEU A 174 -15.69 0.88 -9.12
CA LEU A 174 -15.74 2.32 -8.86
C LEU A 174 -17.18 2.80 -8.66
N SER A 175 -18.09 2.41 -9.54
CA SER A 175 -19.51 2.74 -9.43
C SER A 175 -20.10 2.22 -8.11
N ALA A 176 -19.75 1.00 -7.71
CA ALA A 176 -20.19 0.42 -6.44
C ALA A 176 -19.62 1.17 -5.23
N ILE A 177 -18.33 1.55 -5.25
CA ILE A 177 -17.71 2.37 -4.19
C ILE A 177 -18.42 3.72 -4.09
N LEU A 178 -18.62 4.43 -5.21
CA LEU A 178 -19.31 5.71 -5.23
C LEU A 178 -20.75 5.56 -4.73
N TYR A 179 -21.48 4.55 -5.17
CA TYR A 179 -22.84 4.28 -4.71
C TYR A 179 -22.91 4.02 -3.20
N PHE A 180 -22.13 3.07 -2.69
CA PHE A 180 -22.12 2.75 -1.26
C PHE A 180 -21.57 3.90 -0.42
N GLY A 181 -20.56 4.60 -0.90
CA GLY A 181 -20.00 5.81 -0.29
C GLY A 181 -21.05 6.91 -0.16
N MET A 182 -21.75 7.25 -1.25
CA MET A 182 -22.81 8.27 -1.26
C MET A 182 -24.01 7.90 -0.39
N GLN A 183 -24.39 6.62 -0.36
CA GLN A 183 -25.47 6.15 0.50
C GLN A 183 -25.09 6.18 1.99
N THR A 184 -23.86 5.79 2.31
CA THR A 184 -23.31 5.92 3.67
C THR A 184 -23.26 7.38 4.08
N TYR A 185 -22.77 8.26 3.20
CA TYR A 185 -22.73 9.70 3.38
C TYR A 185 -24.12 10.28 3.69
N LYS A 186 -25.13 9.94 2.87
CA LYS A 186 -26.50 10.45 3.02
C LYS A 186 -27.12 10.03 4.35
N HIS A 187 -26.88 8.79 4.78
CA HIS A 187 -27.39 8.30 6.05
C HIS A 187 -26.70 8.95 7.24
N LEU A 188 -25.36 9.07 7.17
CA LEU A 188 -24.55 9.68 8.20
C LEU A 188 -24.89 11.17 8.40
N TYR A 189 -25.15 11.89 7.31
CA TYR A 189 -25.61 13.28 7.35
C TYR A 189 -26.94 13.42 8.09
N ARG A 190 -27.92 12.55 7.80
CA ARG A 190 -29.22 12.54 8.51
C ARG A 190 -29.04 12.26 9.99
N LEU A 191 -28.19 11.30 10.34
CA LEU A 191 -27.91 10.96 11.73
C LEU A 191 -27.22 12.12 12.47
N SER A 192 -26.28 12.80 11.82
CA SER A 192 -25.61 14.00 12.37
C SER A 192 -26.60 15.14 12.66
N SER A 193 -27.65 15.29 11.85
CA SER A 193 -28.69 16.31 12.06
C SER A 193 -29.59 16.05 13.28
N ILE A 194 -29.72 14.80 13.73
CA ILE A 194 -30.61 14.41 14.84
C ILE A 194 -29.81 14.11 16.14
N ALA A 195 -28.52 13.83 16.00
CA ALA A 195 -27.65 13.47 17.11
C ALA A 195 -27.44 14.63 18.11
N GLY A 196 -27.36 14.29 19.40
CA GLY A 196 -26.90 15.21 20.44
C GLY A 196 -25.46 15.71 20.19
N LEU A 197 -25.07 16.79 20.88
CA LEU A 197 -23.83 17.54 20.62
C LEU A 197 -22.57 16.66 20.55
N ASP A 198 -22.41 15.72 21.49
CA ASP A 198 -21.24 14.84 21.55
C ASP A 198 -21.20 13.82 20.39
N ASN A 199 -22.35 13.21 20.10
CA ASN A 199 -22.46 12.25 19.00
C ASN A 199 -22.27 12.94 17.64
N ARG A 200 -22.77 14.18 17.49
CA ARG A 200 -22.63 14.97 16.26
C ARG A 200 -21.16 15.18 15.88
N GLU A 201 -20.28 15.41 16.85
CA GLU A 201 -18.85 15.56 16.59
C GLU A 201 -18.23 14.26 16.05
N ILE A 202 -18.55 13.11 16.66
CA ILE A 202 -18.06 11.80 16.19
C ILE A 202 -18.57 11.51 14.77
N GLN A 203 -19.86 11.77 14.50
CA GLN A 203 -20.43 11.59 13.16
C GLN A 203 -19.75 12.48 12.12
N ASN A 204 -19.47 13.75 12.46
CA ASN A 204 -18.75 14.66 11.56
C ASN A 204 -17.31 14.21 11.28
N GLN A 205 -16.62 13.59 12.25
CA GLN A 205 -15.30 13.00 12.02
C GLN A 205 -15.37 11.80 11.08
N LEU A 206 -16.32 10.89 11.29
CA LEU A 206 -16.55 9.75 10.41
C LEU A 206 -16.89 10.20 8.98
N PHE A 207 -17.71 11.24 8.87
CA PHE A 207 -18.11 11.81 7.59
C PHE A 207 -16.92 12.38 6.82
N ARG A 208 -16.10 13.19 7.48
CA ARG A 208 -14.90 13.78 6.87
C ARG A 208 -13.89 12.70 6.46
N THR A 209 -13.72 11.68 7.30
CA THR A 209 -12.85 10.53 7.01
C THR A 209 -13.32 9.76 5.77
N LEU A 210 -14.63 9.52 5.65
CA LEU A 210 -15.22 8.78 4.54
C LEU A 210 -15.02 9.49 3.19
N VAL A 211 -15.22 10.80 3.14
CA VAL A 211 -15.04 11.59 1.92
C VAL A 211 -13.58 11.50 1.43
N VAL A 212 -12.62 11.68 2.34
CA VAL A 212 -11.20 11.62 2.02
C VAL A 212 -10.79 10.21 1.59
N GLN A 213 -11.27 9.16 2.27
CA GLN A 213 -11.03 7.77 1.89
C GLN A 213 -11.68 7.36 0.56
N THR A 214 -12.69 8.10 0.07
CA THR A 214 -13.26 7.84 -1.26
C THR A 214 -12.43 8.52 -2.34
N ALA A 215 -11.91 9.72 -2.06
CA ALA A 215 -11.10 10.50 -2.99
C ALA A 215 -9.71 9.88 -3.22
N ILE A 216 -9.10 9.29 -2.19
CA ILE A 216 -7.72 8.78 -2.26
C ILE A 216 -7.56 7.60 -3.23
N PRO A 217 -8.35 6.51 -3.14
CA PRO A 217 -8.30 5.45 -4.14
C PRO A 217 -8.61 5.98 -5.54
N PHE A 218 -9.51 6.96 -5.68
CA PHE A 218 -9.78 7.56 -6.97
C PHE A 218 -8.51 8.19 -7.57
N ILE A 219 -7.79 9.01 -6.80
CA ILE A 219 -6.60 9.75 -7.26
C ILE A 219 -5.39 8.83 -7.48
N PHE A 220 -5.13 7.89 -6.57
CA PHE A 220 -3.88 7.10 -6.57
C PHE A 220 -4.02 5.73 -7.23
N MET A 221 -5.24 5.21 -7.36
CA MET A 221 -5.48 3.84 -7.84
C MET A 221 -6.29 3.85 -9.15
N TYR A 222 -7.52 4.38 -9.12
CA TYR A 222 -8.40 4.34 -10.29
C TYR A 222 -7.93 5.26 -11.41
N PHE A 223 -7.65 6.52 -11.12
CA PHE A 223 -7.31 7.52 -12.13
C PHE A 223 -6.04 7.16 -12.92
N PRO A 224 -4.89 6.86 -12.28
CA PRO A 224 -3.65 6.57 -13.01
C PRO A 224 -3.79 5.32 -13.90
N VAL A 225 -4.42 4.26 -13.39
CA VAL A 225 -4.64 3.02 -14.17
C VAL A 225 -5.66 3.23 -15.28
N SER A 226 -6.70 4.04 -15.07
CA SER A 226 -7.68 4.36 -16.11
C SER A 226 -7.03 5.14 -17.25
N VAL A 227 -6.19 6.13 -16.94
CA VAL A 227 -5.41 6.88 -17.94
C VAL A 227 -4.49 5.91 -18.71
N MET A 228 -3.80 5.00 -18.03
CA MET A 228 -2.93 3.99 -18.65
C MET A 228 -3.68 3.08 -19.64
N PHE A 229 -4.94 2.73 -19.38
CA PHE A 229 -5.74 1.91 -20.30
C PHE A 229 -6.47 2.72 -21.38
N LEU A 230 -6.84 3.97 -21.11
CA LEU A 230 -7.59 4.82 -22.02
C LEU A 230 -6.69 5.49 -23.07
N LEU A 231 -5.52 6.01 -22.69
CA LEU A 231 -4.65 6.72 -23.65
C LEU A 231 -4.26 5.87 -24.88
N PRO A 232 -3.90 4.57 -24.73
CA PRO A 232 -3.57 3.76 -25.89
C PRO A 232 -4.76 3.52 -26.84
N LEU A 233 -6.02 3.68 -26.41
CA LEU A 233 -7.18 3.62 -27.32
C LEU A 233 -7.21 4.81 -28.29
N PHE A 234 -6.67 5.95 -27.88
CA PHE A 234 -6.56 7.15 -28.72
C PHE A 234 -5.22 7.22 -29.47
N GLY A 235 -4.41 6.16 -29.42
CA GLY A 235 -3.07 6.15 -30.03
C GLY A 235 -2.04 6.99 -29.28
N ILE A 236 -2.37 7.54 -28.10
CA ILE A 236 -1.47 8.34 -27.30
C ILE A 236 -0.60 7.40 -26.45
N LYS A 237 0.72 7.50 -26.61
CA LYS A 237 1.70 6.77 -25.80
C LYS A 237 2.37 7.73 -24.83
N VAL A 238 2.32 7.41 -23.55
CA VAL A 238 2.99 8.16 -22.48
C VAL A 238 3.83 7.16 -21.69
N GLU A 239 5.12 7.14 -21.98
CA GLU A 239 6.10 6.18 -21.43
C GLU A 239 6.17 6.30 -19.89
N GLU A 240 6.04 7.52 -19.37
CA GLU A 240 6.11 7.84 -17.95
C GLU A 240 5.01 7.18 -17.12
N LEU A 241 3.86 6.84 -17.74
CA LEU A 241 2.77 6.14 -17.04
C LEU A 241 3.20 4.76 -16.57
N GLY A 242 4.09 4.08 -17.30
CA GLY A 242 4.65 2.79 -16.90
C GLY A 242 5.36 2.85 -15.55
N ASN A 243 5.90 4.02 -15.19
CA ASN A 243 6.58 4.25 -13.91
C ASN A 243 5.66 4.89 -12.86
N ILE A 244 4.87 5.88 -13.25
CA ILE A 244 4.00 6.64 -12.34
C ILE A 244 2.88 5.75 -11.76
N VAL A 245 2.30 4.89 -12.58
CA VAL A 245 1.15 4.07 -12.17
C VAL A 245 1.53 3.07 -11.06
N PRO A 246 2.60 2.25 -11.20
CA PRO A 246 3.02 1.36 -10.12
C PRO A 246 3.36 2.09 -8.82
N ILE A 247 4.05 3.24 -8.91
CA ILE A 247 4.39 4.05 -7.74
C ILE A 247 3.12 4.55 -7.04
N SER A 248 2.15 5.07 -7.81
CA SER A 248 0.91 5.61 -7.26
C SER A 248 0.09 4.54 -6.53
N VAL A 249 -0.06 3.36 -7.16
CA VAL A 249 -0.78 2.21 -6.58
C VAL A 249 -0.06 1.67 -5.35
N ALA A 250 1.28 1.64 -5.34
CA ALA A 250 2.06 1.13 -4.22
C ALA A 250 2.00 2.05 -2.99
N ILE A 251 1.87 3.36 -3.18
CA ILE A 251 1.79 4.33 -2.08
C ILE A 251 0.37 4.41 -1.50
N TYR A 252 -0.68 4.11 -2.29
CA TYR A 252 -2.08 4.19 -1.85
C TYR A 252 -2.36 3.55 -0.46
N PRO A 253 -1.94 2.30 -0.17
CA PRO A 253 -2.20 1.66 1.11
C PRO A 253 -1.60 2.40 2.32
N CYS A 254 -0.58 3.23 2.12
CA CYS A 254 0.00 4.06 3.17
C CYS A 254 -0.93 5.22 3.57
N PHE A 255 -1.71 5.74 2.62
CA PHE A 255 -2.60 6.88 2.87
C PHE A 255 -3.86 6.51 3.67
N GLU A 256 -4.39 5.30 3.49
CA GLU A 256 -5.57 4.82 4.25
C GLU A 256 -5.42 4.95 5.78
N PRO A 257 -4.37 4.39 6.43
CA PRO A 257 -4.18 4.54 7.87
C PRO A 257 -3.80 5.97 8.26
N LEU A 258 -3.04 6.69 7.43
CA LEU A 258 -2.70 8.10 7.68
C LEU A 258 -3.98 8.94 7.81
N VAL A 259 -4.92 8.78 6.89
CA VAL A 259 -6.20 9.49 6.95
C VAL A 259 -7.01 9.10 8.18
N ALA A 260 -7.09 7.82 8.52
CA ALA A 260 -7.75 7.42 9.76
C ALA A 260 -7.10 8.09 10.98
N MET A 261 -5.77 8.08 11.07
CA MET A 261 -5.00 8.69 12.17
C MET A 261 -5.19 10.21 12.25
N PHE A 262 -5.23 10.93 11.12
CA PHE A 262 -5.38 12.38 11.11
C PHE A 262 -6.82 12.83 11.38
N PHE A 263 -7.83 12.10 10.89
CA PHE A 263 -9.21 12.59 10.92
C PHE A 263 -9.98 12.17 12.18
N ILE A 264 -9.60 11.07 12.83
CA ILE A 264 -10.26 10.54 14.03
C ILE A 264 -9.54 11.04 15.29
N LYS A 265 -10.24 11.81 16.14
CA LYS A 265 -9.67 12.40 17.38
C LYS A 265 -9.05 11.37 18.31
N ASN A 266 -9.70 10.21 18.50
CA ASN A 266 -9.21 9.18 19.40
C ASN A 266 -7.83 8.65 18.99
N PHE A 267 -7.57 8.50 17.69
CA PHE A 267 -6.25 8.12 17.20
C PHE A 267 -5.23 9.24 17.39
N ARG A 268 -5.58 10.49 17.05
CA ARG A 268 -4.70 11.65 17.31
C ARG A 268 -4.35 11.81 18.78
N TYR A 269 -5.32 11.70 19.67
CA TYR A 269 -5.11 11.84 21.10
C TYR A 269 -4.19 10.74 21.65
N ARG A 270 -4.34 9.49 21.17
CA ARG A 270 -3.41 8.42 21.53
C ARG A 270 -1.98 8.72 21.06
N ILE A 271 -1.80 9.16 19.81
CA ILE A 271 -0.48 9.51 19.27
C ILE A 271 0.15 10.68 20.03
N ILE A 272 -0.62 11.73 20.32
CA ILE A 272 -0.13 12.90 21.06
C ILE A 272 0.11 12.56 22.54
N GLY A 273 -0.77 11.76 23.15
CA GLY A 273 -0.65 11.31 24.53
C GLY A 273 0.58 10.41 24.73
N GLU A 274 0.86 9.50 23.80
CA GLU A 274 2.11 8.74 23.76
C GLU A 274 3.32 9.67 23.66
N LYS A 275 3.29 10.66 22.77
CA LYS A 275 4.36 11.66 22.64
C LYS A 275 4.55 12.50 23.92
N LEU A 276 3.47 12.84 24.61
CA LEU A 276 3.52 13.56 25.89
C LEU A 276 4.12 12.67 27.00
N ASN A 277 3.71 11.41 27.08
CA ASN A 277 4.26 10.44 28.02
C ASN A 277 5.75 10.17 27.78
N GLU A 278 6.17 10.07 26.51
CA GLU A 278 7.57 9.98 26.13
C GLU A 278 8.37 11.22 26.54
N ASN A 279 7.83 12.41 26.29
CA ASN A 279 8.47 13.66 26.71
C ASN A 279 8.58 13.77 28.23
N LEU A 280 7.53 13.39 28.97
CA LEU A 280 7.54 13.37 30.43
C LEU A 280 8.54 12.34 30.97
N ALA A 281 8.66 11.18 30.34
CA ALA A 281 9.67 10.18 30.68
C ALA A 281 11.09 10.70 30.46
N LYS A 282 11.35 11.40 29.35
CA LYS A 282 12.64 12.05 29.06
C LYS A 282 12.97 13.13 30.09
N ILE A 283 12.00 13.96 30.48
CA ILE A 283 12.19 15.00 31.52
C ILE A 283 12.53 14.34 32.88
N LYS A 284 11.77 13.30 33.28
CA LYS A 284 12.06 12.56 34.52
C LYS A 284 13.44 11.91 34.52
N GLN A 285 13.89 11.40 33.38
CA GLN A 285 15.24 10.86 33.23
C GLN A 285 16.31 11.95 33.31
N PHE A 286 16.08 13.10 32.68
CA PHE A 286 16.98 14.25 32.75
C PHE A 286 17.13 14.76 34.19
N CYS A 287 16.03 14.99 34.92
CA CYS A 287 16.09 15.38 36.33
C CYS A 287 16.78 14.34 37.21
N ARG A 288 16.64 13.03 36.90
CA ARG A 288 17.33 11.98 37.63
C ARG A 288 18.85 12.02 37.40
N CYS A 289 19.30 12.27 36.17
CA CYS A 289 20.73 12.43 35.88
C CYS A 289 21.30 13.67 36.58
N ASP A 290 20.57 14.79 36.57
CA ASP A 290 20.99 16.03 37.21
C ASP A 290 21.18 15.85 38.74
N HIS A 291 20.24 15.17 39.40
CA HIS A 291 20.38 14.81 40.82
C HIS A 291 21.57 13.87 41.10
N LEU A 292 21.90 12.95 40.19
CA LEU A 292 23.05 12.05 40.35
C LEU A 292 24.38 12.81 40.17
N GLN A 293 24.45 13.76 39.23
CA GLN A 293 25.65 14.59 39.04
C GLN A 293 25.91 15.51 40.24
N GLN A 294 24.86 16.12 40.80
CA GLN A 294 24.98 16.92 42.02
C GLN A 294 25.44 16.09 43.22
N SER A 295 25.01 14.82 43.34
CA SER A 295 25.53 13.94 44.40
C SER A 295 27.01 13.59 44.21
N GLU A 296 27.46 13.35 42.98
CA GLU A 296 28.88 13.08 42.68
C GLU A 296 29.78 14.32 42.92
N GLU A 297 29.30 15.52 42.62
CA GLU A 297 30.00 16.78 42.93
C GLU A 297 30.08 17.05 44.45
N ASN A 298 29.02 16.75 45.20
CA ASN A 298 29.05 16.85 46.66
C ASN A 298 30.01 15.81 47.29
N ASP A 299 30.03 14.57 46.81
CA ASP A 299 30.95 13.55 47.34
C ASP A 299 32.43 13.85 47.03
N SER A 300 32.71 14.43 45.85
CA SER A 300 34.06 14.83 45.46
C SER A 300 34.55 16.08 46.21
N SER A 301 33.69 17.06 46.49
CA SER A 301 34.04 18.23 47.31
C SER A 301 34.29 17.88 48.79
N ILE A 302 33.52 16.95 49.37
CA ILE A 302 33.78 16.40 50.71
C ILE A 302 35.11 15.66 50.76
N SER A 303 35.45 14.91 49.70
CA SER A 303 36.74 14.21 49.61
C SER A 303 37.93 15.17 49.49
N ALA A 304 37.77 16.31 48.80
CA ALA A 304 38.80 17.34 48.66
C ALA A 304 39.00 18.20 49.93
N THR A 305 38.00 18.30 50.81
CA THR A 305 38.13 19.03 52.10
C THR A 305 38.73 18.19 53.21
N ASN A 306 38.71 16.86 53.10
CA ASN A 306 39.26 15.92 54.09
C ASN A 306 40.67 15.40 53.75
N GLY A 307 41.32 15.91 52.70
CA GLY A 307 42.72 15.62 52.35
C GLY A 307 43.61 16.81 52.64
#